data_AF-B0DAK9-F1
#
_entry.id   AF-B0DAK9-F1
#
_cell.length_a   1.000
_cell.length_b   1.000
_cell.length_c   1.000
_cell.angle_alpha   90.00
_cell.angle_beta   90.00
_cell.angle_gamma   90.00
#
_symmetry.space_group_name_H-M   'P 1'
#
loop_
_entity.id
_entity.type
_entity.pdbx_description
1 polymer ?
#
loop_
_entity_poly.entity_id
_entity_poly.type
_entity_poly.pdbx_seq_one_letter_code
_entity_poly.pdbx_strand_id
1 'polypeptide(L)'
;MVQTSLFFYGTLRHPKILKRVIRNNGAHLQLCSALLLEYTRHKVKGEDYPGIAPYSASRKLLSCDLEEVERTVRGTLVTGLTAQDVAYLDFFEGNARCPF
;
A
#
# COMPACT_ATOMS: atom_id res chain seq x y z
N MET A 1 4.31 -23.33 4.79
CA MET A 1 4.53 -21.94 5.23
C MET A 1 3.53 -21.05 4.53
N VAL A 2 2.72 -20.31 5.28
CA VAL A 2 1.79 -19.34 4.70
C VAL A 2 2.60 -18.13 4.26
N GLN A 3 2.55 -17.82 2.97
CA GLN A 3 3.18 -16.63 2.39
C GLN A 3 2.08 -15.60 2.16
N THR A 4 2.32 -14.38 2.60
CA THR A 4 1.35 -13.28 2.47
C THR A 4 1.66 -12.47 1.22
N SER A 5 0.61 -11.94 0.62
CA SER A 5 0.69 -11.00 -0.51
C SER A 5 0.12 -9.66 -0.07
N LEU A 6 0.89 -8.58 -0.24
CA LEU A 6 0.48 -7.23 0.12
C LEU A 6 0.56 -6.30 -1.10
N PHE A 7 -0.38 -5.35 -1.17
CA PHE A 7 -0.44 -4.34 -2.22
C PHE A 7 0.08 -2.99 -1.69
N PHE A 8 1.07 -2.43 -2.36
CA PHE A 8 1.70 -1.16 -1.99
C PHE A 8 1.33 -0.07 -2.99
N TYR A 9 0.85 1.06 -2.48
CA TYR A 9 0.33 2.17 -3.29
C TYR A 9 1.04 3.51 -3.05
N GLY A 10 1.94 3.56 -2.05
CA GLY A 10 2.64 4.76 -1.59
C GLY A 10 4.15 4.69 -1.76
N THR A 11 4.87 5.09 -0.72
CA THR A 11 6.35 5.14 -0.62
C THR A 11 6.99 3.76 -0.67
N LEU A 12 6.34 2.74 -0.10
CA LEU A 12 6.82 1.35 -0.09
C LEU A 12 6.88 0.66 -1.46
N ARG A 13 6.46 1.32 -2.55
CA ARG A 13 6.63 0.81 -3.92
C ARG A 13 8.10 0.72 -4.34
N HIS A 14 9.01 1.43 -3.67
CA HIS A 14 10.42 1.41 -4.04
C HIS A 14 11.16 0.22 -3.38
N PRO A 15 11.79 -0.71 -4.14
CA PRO A 15 12.42 -1.91 -3.60
C PRO A 15 13.46 -1.65 -2.51
N LYS A 16 14.22 -0.55 -2.61
CA LYS A 16 15.19 -0.12 -1.58
C LYS A 16 14.53 0.15 -0.22
N ILE A 17 13.34 0.77 -0.21
CA ILE A 17 12.63 1.09 1.04
C ILE A 17 12.07 -0.21 1.63
N LEU A 18 11.45 -1.05 0.79
CA LEU A 18 10.93 -2.34 1.22
C LEU A 18 12.01 -3.21 1.90
N LYS A 19 13.19 -3.35 1.28
CA LYS A 19 14.34 -4.08 1.84
C LYS A 19 14.80 -3.53 3.19
N ARG A 20 14.77 -2.20 3.35
CA ARG A 20 15.14 -1.53 4.61
C ARG A 20 14.13 -1.81 5.71
N VAL A 21 12.84 -1.81 5.39
CA VAL A 21 11.75 -2.05 6.36
C VAL A 21 11.74 -3.50 6.83
N ILE A 22 11.79 -4.46 5.91
CA ILE A 22 11.81 -5.90 6.26
C ILE A 22 13.15 -6.38 6.84
N ARG A 23 14.17 -5.52 6.84
CA ARG A 23 15.55 -5.80 7.31
C ARG A 23 16.16 -7.05 6.66
N ASN A 24 15.86 -7.28 5.38
CA ASN A 24 16.32 -8.43 4.60
C ASN A 24 16.59 -8.02 3.15
N ASN A 25 17.34 -8.83 2.42
CA ASN A 25 17.71 -8.61 1.03
C ASN A 25 16.53 -8.79 0.04
N GLY A 26 15.41 -9.34 0.51
CA GLY A 26 14.17 -9.49 -0.26
C GLY A 26 14.30 -10.44 -1.45
N ALA A 27 15.25 -11.38 -1.42
CA ALA A 27 15.50 -12.33 -2.52
C ALA A 27 14.34 -13.30 -2.74
N HIS A 28 13.54 -13.53 -1.70
CA HIS A 28 12.34 -14.37 -1.73
C HIS A 28 11.08 -13.64 -2.23
N LEU A 29 11.16 -12.32 -2.42
CA LEU A 29 10.00 -11.50 -2.77
C LEU A 29 9.82 -11.42 -4.28
N GLN A 30 8.58 -11.57 -4.73
CA GLN A 30 8.18 -11.34 -6.12
C GLN A 30 7.39 -10.05 -6.20
N LEU A 31 7.83 -9.11 -7.03
CA LEU A 31 7.19 -7.80 -7.21
C LEU A 31 6.52 -7.75 -8.59
N CYS A 32 5.25 -7.37 -8.60
CA CYS A 32 4.47 -7.22 -9.83
C CYS A 32 3.75 -5.87 -9.81
N SER A 33 3.80 -5.13 -10.92
CA SER A 33 2.95 -3.95 -11.10
C SER A 33 1.49 -4.37 -11.11
N ALA A 34 0.66 -3.74 -10.28
CA ALA A 34 -0.72 -4.14 -10.08
C ALA A 34 -1.67 -2.94 -10.06
N LEU A 35 -2.93 -3.20 -10.41
CA LEU A 35 -4.04 -2.27 -10.32
C LEU A 35 -5.03 -2.79 -9.27
N LEU A 36 -5.41 -1.93 -8.35
CA LEU A 36 -6.46 -2.19 -7.36
C LEU A 36 -7.72 -1.46 -7.81
N LEU A 37 -8.66 -2.22 -8.37
CA LEU A 37 -9.95 -1.73 -8.88
C LEU A 37 -10.92 -1.44 -7.73
N GLU A 38 -11.87 -0.54 -7.94
CA GLU A 38 -12.88 -0.12 -6.94
C GLU A 38 -12.28 0.51 -5.67
N TYR A 39 -11.09 1.10 -5.79
CA TYR A 39 -10.45 1.89 -4.74
C TYR A 39 -10.05 3.26 -5.27
N THR A 40 -10.06 4.23 -4.38
CA THR A 40 -9.74 5.62 -4.70
C THR A 40 -8.64 6.13 -3.78
N ARG A 41 -7.76 6.98 -4.32
CA ARG A 41 -6.71 7.65 -3.55
C ARG A 41 -7.21 9.02 -3.11
N HIS A 42 -7.05 9.30 -1.82
CA HIS A 42 -7.45 10.54 -1.19
C HIS A 42 -6.26 11.24 -0.58
N LYS A 43 -6.24 12.57 -0.62
CA LYS A 43 -5.29 13.34 0.15
C LYS A 43 -5.71 13.32 1.62
N VAL A 44 -4.85 12.80 2.49
CA VAL A 44 -5.11 12.80 3.93
C VAL A 44 -4.88 14.21 4.47
N LYS A 45 -5.82 14.73 5.27
CA LYS A 45 -5.71 16.08 5.82
C LYS A 45 -4.59 16.11 6.87
N GLY A 46 -3.61 16.98 6.67
CA GLY A 46 -2.49 17.17 7.60
C GLY A 46 -1.29 16.26 7.35
N GLU A 47 -1.36 15.41 6.33
CA GLU A 47 -0.30 14.47 5.98
C GLU A 47 0.12 14.64 4.52
N ASP A 48 1.39 14.37 4.23
CA ASP A 48 1.95 14.46 2.88
C ASP A 48 1.75 13.17 2.06
N TYR A 49 1.24 12.10 2.70
CA TYR A 49 0.97 10.82 2.06
C TYR A 49 -0.50 10.65 1.67
N PRO A 50 -0.79 10.01 0.52
CA PRO A 50 -2.16 9.69 0.13
C PRO A 50 -2.66 8.47 0.92
N GLY A 51 -3.95 8.45 1.23
CA GLY A 51 -4.66 7.30 1.77
C GLY A 51 -5.48 6.61 0.67
N ILE A 52 -5.73 5.31 0.82
CA ILE A 52 -6.67 4.59 -0.04
C ILE A 52 -7.95 4.25 0.71
N ALA A 53 -9.08 4.37 0.03
CA ALA A 53 -10.37 3.95 0.55
C ALA A 53 -11.17 3.23 -0.54
N PRO A 54 -12.02 2.26 -0.16
CA PRO A 54 -12.96 1.65 -1.09
C PRO A 54 -13.83 2.72 -1.76
N TYR A 55 -14.12 2.54 -3.05
CA TYR A 55 -14.95 3.47 -3.80
C TYR A 55 -16.35 3.59 -3.19
N SER A 56 -16.92 2.50 -2.66
CA SER A 56 -18.21 2.50 -1.96
C SER A 56 -18.27 3.47 -0.76
N ALA A 57 -17.18 3.63 -0.03
CA ALA A 57 -17.07 4.59 1.07
C ALA A 57 -16.90 6.02 0.54
N SER A 58 -16.06 6.16 -0.49
CA SER A 58 -15.70 7.45 -1.09
C SER A 58 -16.85 8.08 -1.89
N ARG A 59 -17.71 7.26 -2.50
CA ARG A 59 -18.91 7.68 -3.23
C ARG A 59 -19.86 8.48 -2.32
N LYS A 60 -19.91 8.18 -1.01
CA LYS A 60 -20.72 8.96 -0.06
C LYS A 60 -20.22 10.40 0.14
N LEU A 61 -18.95 10.65 -0.21
CA LEU A 61 -18.29 11.95 -0.09
C LEU A 61 -18.24 12.71 -1.42
N LEU A 62 -18.59 12.06 -2.53
CA LEU A 62 -18.51 12.62 -3.88
C LEU A 62 -19.92 12.90 -4.41
N SER A 63 -20.07 14.03 -5.12
CA SER A 63 -21.35 14.45 -5.70
C SER A 63 -21.64 13.82 -7.08
N CYS A 64 -20.66 13.14 -7.66
CA CYS A 64 -20.73 12.53 -8.98
C CYS A 64 -20.04 11.16 -8.98
N ASP A 65 -20.41 10.32 -9.94
CA ASP A 65 -19.75 9.04 -10.16
C ASP A 65 -18.40 9.24 -10.84
N LEU A 66 -17.42 8.44 -10.41
CA LEU A 66 -16.07 8.43 -10.97
C LEU A 66 -15.93 7.41 -12.08
N GLU A 67 -15.16 7.76 -13.10
CA GLU A 67 -14.80 6.86 -14.19
C GLU A 67 -13.93 5.68 -13.67
N GLU A 68 -13.87 4.60 -14.44
CA GLU A 68 -13.13 3.38 -14.04
C GLU A 68 -11.66 3.65 -13.71
N VAL A 69 -11.05 4.56 -14.47
CA VAL A 69 -9.66 4.97 -14.29
C VAL A 69 -9.46 5.73 -12.96
N GLU A 70 -10.47 6.47 -12.53
CA GLU A 70 -10.45 7.27 -11.31
C GLU A 70 -10.72 6.42 -10.05
N ARG A 71 -11.52 5.35 -10.20
CA ARG A 71 -11.75 4.31 -9.18
C ARG A 71 -10.74 3.16 -9.22
N THR A 72 -9.55 3.41 -9.76
CA THR A 72 -8.45 2.44 -9.82
C THR A 72 -7.16 3.00 -9.21
N VAL A 73 -6.56 2.25 -8.29
CA VAL A 73 -5.28 2.60 -7.67
C VAL A 73 -4.14 1.82 -8.30
N ARG A 74 -3.11 2.53 -8.78
CA ARG A 74 -1.88 1.92 -9.29
C ARG A 74 -0.91 1.63 -8.16
N GLY A 75 -0.35 0.43 -8.14
CA GLY A 75 0.59 0.02 -7.11
C GLY A 75 1.45 -1.16 -7.52
N THR A 76 2.02 -1.80 -6.51
CA THR A 76 2.88 -2.98 -6.65
C THR A 76 2.37 -4.05 -5.72
N LEU A 77 2.04 -5.22 -6.27
CA LEU A 77 1.76 -6.42 -5.50
C LEU A 77 3.08 -7.10 -5.18
N VAL A 78 3.37 -7.30 -3.90
CA VAL A 78 4.52 -8.10 -3.47
C VAL A 78 4.00 -9.37 -2.84
N THR A 79 4.51 -10.50 -3.33
CA THR A 79 4.19 -11.83 -2.82
C THR A 79 5.44 -12.48 -2.24
N GLY A 80 5.24 -13.49 -1.39
CA GLY A 80 6.33 -14.18 -0.69
C GLY A 80 6.70 -13.54 0.65
N LEU A 81 5.88 -12.64 1.20
CA LEU A 81 6.17 -12.04 2.50
C LEU A 81 5.98 -13.07 3.62
N THR A 82 6.98 -13.16 4.49
CA THR A 82 6.91 -13.99 5.70
C THR A 82 6.11 -13.27 6.79
N ALA A 83 5.64 -14.01 7.80
CA ALA A 83 4.97 -13.41 8.95
C ALA A 83 5.85 -12.35 9.66
N GLN A 84 7.17 -12.54 9.67
CA GLN A 84 8.11 -11.57 10.24
C GLN A 84 8.21 -10.31 9.38
N ASP A 85 8.25 -10.44 8.04
CA ASP A 85 8.24 -9.29 7.13
C ASP A 85 6.97 -8.46 7.31
N VAL A 86 5.81 -9.12 7.44
CA VAL A 86 4.51 -8.45 7.70
C VAL A 86 4.54 -7.71 9.04
N ALA A 87 5.08 -8.31 10.10
CA ALA A 87 5.19 -7.63 11.40
C ALA A 87 6.05 -6.36 11.36
N TYR A 88 7.14 -6.36 10.58
CA TYR A 88 7.94 -5.14 10.38
C TYR A 88 7.20 -4.08 9.57
N LEU A 89 6.41 -4.49 8.57
CA LEU A 89 5.59 -3.59 7.77
C LEU A 89 4.46 -2.97 8.60
N ASP A 90 3.78 -3.77 9.41
CA ASP A 90 2.76 -3.29 10.34
C ASP A 90 3.33 -2.30 11.35
N PHE A 91 4.54 -2.55 11.87
CA PHE A 91 5.22 -1.59 12.75
C PHE A 91 5.55 -0.26 12.04
N PHE A 92 5.98 -0.34 10.78
CA PHE A 92 6.34 0.83 9.98
C PHE A 92 5.11 1.68 9.60
N GLU A 93 4.02 1.05 9.16
CA GLU A 93 2.78 1.74 8.74
C GLU A 93 1.86 2.10 9.93
N GLY A 94 1.88 1.31 11.00
CA GLY A 94 1.01 1.48 12.17
C GLY A 94 1.41 2.62 13.10
N ASN A 95 2.59 3.22 12.92
CA ASN A 95 3.08 4.30 13.79
C ASN A 95 3.60 5.47 12.96
N ALA A 96 2.71 6.41 12.62
CA ALA A 96 3.03 7.71 12.01
C ALA A 96 3.93 8.63 12.88
N ARG A 97 4.49 8.10 13.99
CA ARG A 97 5.52 8.74 14.80
C ARG A 97 6.71 7.81 14.97
N CYS A 98 7.43 7.55 13.89
CA CYS A 98 8.84 7.20 14.00
C CYS A 98 9.64 8.50 14.18
N PRO A 99 10.33 8.72 15.32
CA PRO A 99 11.27 9.81 15.49
C PRO A 99 12.60 9.39 14.82
N PHE A 100 12.74 9.64 13.53
CA PHE A 100 14.04 9.63 12.86
C PHE A 100 14.15 10.87 11.99
#